data_AF-A0A7V0TZK2-F1
#
_entry.id   AF-A0A7V0TZK2-F1
#
_cell.length_a   1.000
_cell.length_b   1.000
_cell.length_c   1.000
_cell.angle_alpha   90.00
_cell.angle_beta   90.00
_cell.angle_gamma   90.00
#
_symmetry.space_group_name_H-M   'P 1'
#
loop_
_entity.id
_entity.type
_entity.pdbx_description
1 polymer ?
#
loop_
_entity_poly.entity_id
_entity_poly.type
_entity_poly.pdbx_seq_one_letter_code
_entity_poly.pdbx_strand_id
1 'polypeptide(L)'
;SHTGQMAKAYDFNTTEGEALRASASGTVTFTKKDVTTCGGWSERNNVNRVVINHEHDAGYASLYLHMQNVAVSDGQYVRQGDYIGTSGKTGYTDTGSGCYPHLHFQRQAQGVWIGQSYEIYFDEYPGLQLQKGSFYISNNTGSCSPPATGDWILNSSCTIHNHETAPNNVTINNGATLTIDKNGSLDIDFKNKKMQIKNGGKVMILGGGKIY
;
A
#
# COMPACT_ATOMS: atom_id res chain seq x y z
N SER A 1 -0.25 4.64 -22.18
CA SER A 1 0.00 3.28 -22.70
C SER A 1 -1.27 2.44 -22.63
N HIS A 2 -2.14 2.67 -21.65
CA HIS A 2 -3.30 1.81 -21.42
C HIS A 2 -4.51 2.16 -22.30
N THR A 3 -5.16 1.11 -22.81
CA THR A 3 -6.45 1.16 -23.53
C THR A 3 -7.29 -0.05 -23.12
N GLY A 4 -8.56 -0.08 -23.49
CA GLY A 4 -9.44 -1.23 -23.23
C GLY A 4 -9.54 -1.59 -21.75
N GLN A 5 -9.27 -2.85 -21.41
CA GLN A 5 -9.36 -3.35 -20.04
C GLN A 5 -8.45 -2.60 -19.05
N MET A 6 -7.33 -2.04 -19.51
CA MET A 6 -6.41 -1.30 -18.64
C MET A 6 -6.66 0.21 -18.65
N ALA A 7 -7.73 0.73 -19.26
CA ALA A 7 -7.92 2.18 -19.47
C ALA A 7 -7.90 3.04 -18.18
N LYS A 8 -8.11 2.45 -17.01
CA LYS A 8 -8.07 3.09 -15.68
C LYS A 8 -6.89 2.62 -14.82
N ALA A 9 -5.92 1.92 -15.42
CA ALA A 9 -4.66 1.58 -14.78
C ALA A 9 -3.70 2.77 -14.82
N TYR A 10 -2.71 2.75 -13.95
CA TYR A 10 -1.73 3.83 -13.79
C TYR A 10 -0.31 3.28 -13.84
N ASP A 11 0.52 3.90 -14.66
CA ASP A 11 1.97 3.71 -14.61
C ASP A 11 2.55 4.85 -13.77
N PHE A 12 3.12 4.53 -12.62
CA PHE A 12 3.87 5.46 -11.79
C PHE A 12 5.34 5.41 -12.17
N ASN A 13 5.90 6.58 -12.46
CA ASN A 13 7.33 6.67 -12.66
C ASN A 13 8.06 6.40 -11.33
N THR A 14 8.99 5.45 -11.34
CA THR A 14 9.73 5.00 -10.15
C THR A 14 11.18 4.75 -10.51
N THR A 15 12.08 4.86 -9.54
CA THR A 15 13.44 4.34 -9.72
C THR A 15 13.44 2.83 -9.46
N GLU A 16 14.23 2.05 -10.20
CA GLU A 16 14.39 0.63 -9.91
C GLU A 16 14.93 0.42 -8.48
N GLY A 17 14.29 -0.46 -7.70
CA GLY A 17 14.61 -0.69 -6.29
C GLY A 17 13.80 0.17 -5.30
N GLU A 18 12.95 1.08 -5.77
CA GLU A 18 12.11 1.90 -4.90
C GLU A 18 11.05 1.06 -4.17
N ALA A 19 10.80 1.34 -2.89
CA ALA A 19 9.92 0.54 -2.06
C ALA A 19 8.46 0.65 -2.52
N LEU A 20 7.82 -0.51 -2.73
CA LEU A 20 6.39 -0.62 -3.02
C LEU A 20 5.64 -1.06 -1.77
N ARG A 21 4.44 -0.49 -1.60
CA ARG A 21 3.59 -0.74 -0.44
C ARG A 21 2.18 -1.17 -0.85
N ALA A 22 1.55 -2.00 -0.02
CA ALA A 22 0.16 -2.40 -0.22
C ALA A 22 -0.75 -1.16 -0.13
N SER A 23 -1.64 -0.97 -1.10
CA SER A 23 -2.50 0.22 -1.22
C SER A 23 -3.65 0.19 -0.23
N ALA A 24 -4.05 -1.00 0.19
CA ALA A 24 -5.05 -1.25 1.21
C ALA A 24 -4.79 -2.62 1.84
N SER A 25 -5.36 -2.86 3.02
CA SER A 25 -5.26 -4.15 3.70
C SER A 25 -5.93 -5.26 2.89
N GLY A 26 -5.43 -6.48 3.00
CA GLY A 26 -5.95 -7.60 2.25
C GLY A 26 -5.07 -8.84 2.28
N THR A 27 -5.52 -9.87 1.56
CA THR A 27 -4.77 -11.12 1.41
C THR A 27 -4.09 -11.16 0.06
N VAL A 28 -2.79 -11.44 0.05
CA VAL A 28 -2.02 -11.70 -1.17
C VAL A 28 -2.53 -13.00 -1.79
N THR A 29 -3.11 -12.93 -2.98
CA THR A 29 -3.71 -14.09 -3.65
C THR A 29 -2.83 -14.66 -4.75
N PHE A 30 -1.85 -13.89 -5.21
CA PHE A 30 -0.94 -14.35 -6.24
C PHE A 30 0.36 -13.54 -6.22
N THR A 31 1.47 -14.25 -6.37
CA THR A 31 2.80 -13.71 -6.55
C THR A 31 3.48 -14.39 -7.74
N LYS A 32 4.19 -13.61 -8.55
CA LYS A 32 5.22 -14.13 -9.46
C LYS A 32 6.51 -13.39 -9.17
N LYS A 33 7.58 -14.15 -9.03
CA LYS A 33 8.92 -13.67 -8.66
C LYS A 33 9.97 -14.30 -9.56
N ASP A 34 11.22 -13.92 -9.34
CA ASP A 34 12.42 -14.46 -9.99
C ASP A 34 12.52 -14.21 -11.50
N VAL A 35 11.68 -13.34 -12.06
CA VAL A 35 11.89 -12.78 -13.39
C VAL A 35 12.96 -11.69 -13.30
N THR A 36 13.97 -11.79 -14.15
CA THR A 36 15.04 -10.78 -14.28
C THR A 36 15.05 -10.10 -15.65
N THR A 37 14.28 -10.63 -16.61
CA THR A 37 14.22 -10.13 -17.98
C THR A 37 13.25 -8.97 -18.13
N CYS A 38 13.55 -8.14 -19.12
CA CYS A 38 12.67 -7.09 -19.61
C CYS A 38 12.75 -7.08 -21.13
N GLY A 39 11.72 -6.58 -21.80
CA GLY A 39 11.69 -6.53 -23.25
C GLY A 39 10.38 -5.99 -23.79
N GLY A 40 10.13 -6.28 -25.07
CA GLY A 40 8.90 -5.91 -25.77
C GLY A 40 7.75 -6.89 -25.51
N TRP A 41 6.84 -6.99 -26.49
CA TRP A 41 5.63 -7.81 -26.44
C TRP A 41 5.85 -9.30 -26.07
N SER A 42 7.02 -9.87 -26.37
CA SER A 42 7.37 -11.25 -26.00
C SER A 42 7.37 -11.47 -24.48
N GLU A 43 7.72 -10.44 -23.69
CA GLU A 43 7.85 -10.51 -22.23
C GLU A 43 6.54 -10.18 -21.49
N ARG A 44 5.43 -9.94 -22.18
CA ARG A 44 4.16 -9.46 -21.57
C ARG A 44 3.58 -10.37 -20.48
N ASN A 45 3.87 -11.66 -20.52
CA ASN A 45 3.44 -12.65 -19.52
C ASN A 45 4.55 -13.02 -18.52
N ASN A 46 5.76 -12.53 -18.75
CA ASN A 46 6.94 -12.82 -17.95
C ASN A 46 7.30 -11.64 -17.08
N VAL A 47 6.51 -11.41 -16.02
CA VAL A 47 6.60 -10.22 -15.18
C VAL A 47 6.48 -10.60 -13.71
N ASN A 48 7.31 -9.99 -12.85
CA ASN A 48 7.12 -10.11 -11.40
C ASN A 48 5.92 -9.28 -10.97
N ARG A 49 5.11 -9.83 -10.08
CA ARG A 49 3.88 -9.18 -9.66
C ARG A 49 3.35 -9.66 -8.32
N VAL A 50 2.49 -8.83 -7.75
CA VAL A 50 1.67 -9.12 -6.57
C VAL A 50 0.21 -8.79 -6.89
N VAL A 51 -0.70 -9.65 -6.46
CA VAL A 51 -2.15 -9.42 -6.46
C VAL A 51 -2.66 -9.52 -5.03
N ILE A 52 -3.44 -8.53 -4.59
CA ILE A 52 -3.98 -8.46 -3.22
C ILE A 52 -5.49 -8.28 -3.28
N ASN A 53 -6.24 -9.22 -2.72
CA ASN A 53 -7.69 -9.09 -2.55
C ASN A 53 -7.97 -8.28 -1.29
N HIS A 54 -8.82 -7.24 -1.41
CA HIS A 54 -9.09 -6.32 -0.31
C HIS A 54 -10.38 -6.67 0.43
N GLU A 55 -10.32 -6.62 1.77
CA GLU A 55 -11.44 -7.03 2.64
C GLU A 55 -12.57 -5.99 2.67
N HIS A 56 -12.20 -4.71 2.70
CA HIS A 56 -13.14 -3.58 2.75
C HIS A 56 -13.59 -3.10 1.37
N ASP A 57 -13.18 -3.80 0.31
CA ASP A 57 -13.53 -3.52 -1.08
C ASP A 57 -13.88 -4.84 -1.80
N ALA A 58 -14.92 -5.49 -1.27
CA ALA A 58 -15.30 -6.84 -1.65
C ALA A 58 -15.51 -6.97 -3.18
N GLY A 59 -14.91 -8.01 -3.76
CA GLY A 59 -14.93 -8.25 -5.20
C GLY A 59 -13.82 -7.53 -5.98
N TYR A 60 -12.99 -6.71 -5.32
CA TYR A 60 -11.85 -6.04 -5.94
C TYR A 60 -10.49 -6.45 -5.36
N ALA A 61 -9.47 -6.25 -6.17
CA ALA A 61 -8.06 -6.52 -5.90
C ALA A 61 -7.17 -5.42 -6.44
N SER A 62 -5.99 -5.24 -5.86
CA SER A 62 -4.90 -4.47 -6.45
C SER A 62 -3.92 -5.39 -7.17
N LEU A 63 -3.36 -4.89 -8.27
CA LEU A 63 -2.33 -5.52 -9.08
C LEU A 63 -1.11 -4.60 -9.14
N TYR A 64 0.06 -5.15 -8.83
CA TYR A 64 1.36 -4.48 -8.92
C TYR A 64 2.22 -5.25 -9.92
N LEU A 65 2.66 -4.62 -11.00
CA LEU A 65 3.50 -5.24 -12.03
C LEU A 65 4.88 -4.59 -12.12
N HIS A 66 5.74 -5.22 -12.93
CA HIS A 66 7.10 -4.78 -13.26
C HIS A 66 8.04 -4.73 -12.06
N MET A 67 7.73 -5.46 -10.99
CA MET A 67 8.51 -5.44 -9.76
C MET A 67 9.93 -5.98 -9.98
N GLN A 68 10.92 -5.44 -9.27
CA GLN A 68 12.26 -6.01 -9.23
C GLN A 68 12.31 -7.17 -8.21
N ASN A 69 11.82 -6.93 -7.00
CA ASN A 69 11.73 -7.93 -5.94
C ASN A 69 10.29 -8.02 -5.40
N VAL A 70 9.84 -9.23 -5.08
CA VAL A 70 8.58 -9.48 -4.39
C VAL A 70 8.88 -9.99 -3.00
N ALA A 71 8.43 -9.27 -1.96
CA ALA A 71 8.76 -9.55 -0.56
C ALA A 71 7.66 -10.26 0.21
N VAL A 72 6.53 -10.55 -0.43
CA VAL A 72 5.36 -11.22 0.15
C VAL A 72 5.10 -12.56 -0.52
N SER A 73 4.28 -13.40 0.09
CA SER A 73 3.93 -14.73 -0.42
C SER A 73 2.43 -14.92 -0.57
N ASP A 74 2.02 -15.88 -1.40
CA ASP A 74 0.62 -16.28 -1.55
C ASP A 74 0.02 -16.69 -0.19
N GLY A 75 -1.18 -16.21 0.10
CA GLY A 75 -1.88 -16.42 1.37
C GLY A 75 -1.45 -15.46 2.49
N GLN A 76 -0.42 -14.64 2.29
CA GLN A 76 0.00 -13.68 3.30
C GLN A 76 -1.03 -12.55 3.43
N TYR A 77 -1.47 -12.29 4.66
CA TYR A 77 -2.20 -11.07 4.97
C TYR A 77 -1.24 -9.88 5.05
N VAL A 78 -1.61 -8.77 4.42
CA VAL A 78 -0.88 -7.50 4.47
C VAL A 78 -1.83 -6.38 4.87
N ARG A 79 -1.28 -5.40 5.57
CA ARG A 79 -1.95 -4.15 5.94
C ARG A 79 -1.68 -3.09 4.89
N GLN A 80 -2.56 -2.12 4.78
CA GLN A 80 -2.26 -0.88 4.06
C GLN A 80 -0.91 -0.32 4.53
N GLY A 81 -0.02 -0.03 3.58
CA GLY A 81 1.30 0.53 3.83
C GLY A 81 2.40 -0.51 4.07
N ASP A 82 2.05 -1.79 4.23
CA ASP A 82 3.04 -2.86 4.35
C ASP A 82 3.95 -2.89 3.13
N TYR A 83 5.24 -3.13 3.37
CA TYR A 83 6.21 -3.31 2.31
C TYR A 83 5.93 -4.62 1.57
N ILE A 84 5.73 -4.54 0.25
CA ILE A 84 5.41 -5.71 -0.59
C ILE A 84 6.53 -6.08 -1.57
N GLY A 85 7.56 -5.24 -1.68
CA GLY A 85 8.67 -5.46 -2.61
C GLY A 85 9.22 -4.15 -3.16
N THR A 86 9.96 -4.23 -4.26
CA THR A 86 10.53 -3.06 -4.93
C THR A 86 10.07 -2.94 -6.38
N SER A 87 9.96 -1.69 -6.85
CA SER A 87 9.72 -1.38 -8.25
C SER A 87 10.89 -1.84 -9.11
N GLY A 88 10.62 -2.11 -10.38
CA GLY A 88 11.62 -2.54 -11.32
C GLY A 88 11.18 -2.30 -12.75
N LYS A 89 11.67 -3.16 -13.64
CA LYS A 89 11.39 -3.10 -15.08
C LYS A 89 11.09 -4.46 -15.69
N THR A 90 10.71 -5.45 -14.88
CA THR A 90 10.54 -6.83 -15.38
C THR A 90 9.36 -6.94 -16.35
N GLY A 91 9.46 -7.82 -17.33
CA GLY A 91 8.41 -8.03 -18.32
C GLY A 91 8.38 -6.99 -19.45
N TYR A 92 7.19 -6.72 -19.97
CA TYR A 92 7.01 -5.79 -21.09
C TYR A 92 7.10 -4.33 -20.62
N THR A 93 8.32 -3.78 -20.64
CA THR A 93 8.63 -2.39 -20.24
C THR A 93 9.49 -1.65 -21.28
N ASP A 94 9.84 -2.31 -22.38
CA ASP A 94 10.59 -1.68 -23.46
C ASP A 94 9.68 -0.76 -24.29
N THR A 95 10.10 0.50 -24.41
CA THR A 95 9.40 1.55 -25.15
C THR A 95 9.96 1.78 -26.56
N GLY A 96 10.88 0.94 -27.01
CA GLY A 96 11.63 1.06 -28.27
C GLY A 96 13.02 1.68 -28.09
N SER A 97 13.27 2.32 -26.95
CA SER A 97 14.59 2.85 -26.56
C SER A 97 15.24 2.08 -25.42
N GLY A 98 14.67 0.91 -25.05
CA GLY A 98 15.11 0.10 -23.93
C GLY A 98 14.09 0.03 -22.79
N CYS A 99 14.36 -0.87 -21.84
CA CYS A 99 13.50 -1.12 -20.70
C CYS A 99 13.51 0.05 -19.71
N TYR A 100 12.32 0.50 -19.32
CA TYR A 100 12.15 1.62 -18.38
C TYR A 100 11.48 1.17 -17.07
N PRO A 101 12.08 1.47 -15.90
CA PRO A 101 11.47 1.11 -14.64
C PRO A 101 10.25 1.97 -14.34
N HIS A 102 9.17 1.31 -13.95
CA HIS A 102 7.93 1.95 -13.52
C HIS A 102 7.10 0.93 -12.74
N LEU A 103 6.19 1.41 -11.89
CA LEU A 103 5.14 0.58 -11.32
C LEU A 103 3.91 0.68 -12.21
N HIS A 104 3.46 -0.43 -12.78
CA HIS A 104 2.08 -0.51 -13.25
C HIS A 104 1.19 -0.96 -12.09
N PHE A 105 0.20 -0.13 -11.77
CA PHE A 105 -0.75 -0.35 -10.70
C PHE A 105 -2.18 -0.31 -11.24
N GLN A 106 -3.00 -1.26 -10.80
CA GLN A 106 -4.38 -1.36 -11.22
C GLN A 106 -5.27 -1.90 -10.08
N ARG A 107 -6.43 -1.28 -9.88
CA ARG A 107 -7.56 -1.89 -9.17
C ARG A 107 -8.38 -2.69 -10.17
N GLN A 108 -8.66 -3.96 -9.88
CA GLN A 108 -9.34 -4.90 -10.77
C GLN A 108 -10.33 -5.79 -10.02
N ALA A 109 -11.17 -6.52 -10.75
CA ALA A 109 -12.00 -7.58 -10.15
C ALA A 109 -11.10 -8.70 -9.58
N GLN A 110 -11.57 -9.39 -8.54
CA GLN A 110 -10.87 -10.55 -7.97
C GLN A 110 -10.84 -11.74 -8.94
N GLY A 111 -9.85 -12.63 -8.78
CA GLY A 111 -9.79 -13.93 -9.49
C GLY A 111 -9.36 -13.88 -10.95
N VAL A 112 -8.88 -12.73 -11.45
CA VAL A 112 -8.42 -12.55 -12.83
C VAL A 112 -6.93 -12.26 -12.91
N TRP A 113 -6.29 -12.68 -14.01
CA TRP A 113 -4.85 -12.44 -14.23
C TRP A 113 -4.55 -10.95 -14.40
N ILE A 114 -5.15 -10.35 -15.42
CA ILE A 114 -5.27 -8.91 -15.65
C ILE A 114 -6.72 -8.72 -16.09
N GLY A 115 -7.48 -7.98 -15.28
CA GLY A 115 -8.90 -7.76 -15.47
C GLY A 115 -9.20 -6.37 -16.02
N GLN A 116 -10.50 -6.05 -16.05
CA GLN A 116 -10.95 -4.66 -16.20
C GLN A 116 -10.41 -3.83 -15.03
N SER A 117 -9.75 -2.73 -15.37
CA SER A 117 -9.29 -1.69 -14.46
C SER A 117 -10.46 -0.81 -14.05
N TYR A 118 -10.44 -0.41 -12.77
CA TYR A 118 -11.39 0.51 -12.17
C TYR A 118 -10.67 1.76 -11.69
N GLU A 119 -11.43 2.84 -11.52
CA GLU A 119 -10.90 4.09 -10.98
C GLU A 119 -10.27 3.86 -9.59
N ILE A 120 -9.19 4.58 -9.35
CA ILE A 120 -8.53 4.67 -8.04
C ILE A 120 -8.53 6.13 -7.62
N TYR A 121 -8.64 6.35 -6.31
CA TYR A 121 -8.53 7.66 -5.69
C TYR A 121 -7.53 7.54 -4.56
N PHE A 122 -6.74 8.60 -4.37
CA PHE A 122 -5.93 8.76 -3.18
C PHE A 122 -6.76 9.46 -2.10
N ASP A 123 -6.69 8.97 -0.87
CA ASP A 123 -7.39 9.59 0.27
C ASP A 123 -6.92 11.03 0.49
N GLU A 124 -5.68 11.35 0.12
CA GLU A 124 -5.09 12.68 0.19
C GLU A 124 -5.64 13.65 -0.86
N TYR A 125 -6.26 13.13 -1.92
CA TYR A 125 -6.81 13.90 -3.04
C TYR A 125 -8.27 13.49 -3.30
N PRO A 126 -9.19 13.75 -2.35
CA PRO A 126 -10.55 13.26 -2.41
C PRO A 126 -11.29 13.75 -3.66
N GLY A 127 -11.88 12.82 -4.42
CA GLY A 127 -12.63 13.10 -5.64
C GLY A 127 -11.76 13.49 -6.85
N LEU A 128 -10.44 13.53 -6.71
CA LEU A 128 -9.53 13.83 -7.81
C LEU A 128 -9.07 12.54 -8.49
N GLN A 129 -9.41 12.41 -9.77
CA GLN A 129 -8.82 11.38 -10.62
C GLN A 129 -7.39 11.80 -11.02
N LEU A 130 -6.44 10.87 -10.92
CA LEU A 130 -5.03 11.17 -11.22
C LEU A 130 -4.85 11.57 -12.68
N GLN A 131 -4.08 12.64 -12.89
CA GLN A 131 -3.79 13.20 -14.20
C GLN A 131 -2.39 12.81 -14.67
N LYS A 132 -2.27 12.50 -15.97
CA LYS A 132 -0.99 12.16 -16.59
C LYS A 132 -0.01 13.34 -16.49
N GLY A 133 1.22 13.05 -16.07
CA GLY A 133 2.29 14.05 -15.96
C GLY A 133 2.29 14.84 -14.65
N SER A 134 1.30 14.61 -13.78
CA SER A 134 1.26 15.18 -12.43
C SER A 134 1.98 14.27 -11.44
N PHE A 135 2.58 14.89 -10.42
CA PHE A 135 3.17 14.18 -9.28
C PHE A 135 2.16 14.16 -8.13
N TYR A 136 1.99 13.00 -7.52
CA TYR A 136 1.13 12.79 -6.36
C TYR A 136 1.96 12.12 -5.27
N ILE A 137 1.69 12.49 -4.02
CA ILE A 137 2.31 11.85 -2.86
C ILE A 137 1.21 11.13 -2.10
N SER A 138 1.35 9.81 -1.95
CA SER A 138 0.48 9.05 -1.06
C SER A 138 1.08 9.09 0.35
N ASN A 139 0.24 9.39 1.35
CA ASN A 139 0.59 9.24 2.77
C ASN A 139 0.40 7.81 3.25
N ASN A 140 0.38 6.83 2.34
CA ASN A 140 0.45 5.41 2.64
C ASN A 140 1.86 5.01 3.15
N THR A 141 2.27 5.67 4.23
CA THR A 141 3.62 5.66 4.82
C THR A 141 3.73 4.55 5.87
N GLY A 142 3.90 3.30 5.45
CA GLY A 142 4.07 2.19 6.38
C GLY A 142 2.83 1.87 7.22
N SER A 143 2.70 0.64 7.69
CA SER A 143 1.62 0.27 8.58
C SER A 143 1.75 1.01 9.92
N CYS A 144 0.74 1.80 10.30
CA CYS A 144 0.65 2.41 11.63
C CYS A 144 0.24 1.35 12.66
N SER A 145 1.15 0.41 12.90
CA SER A 145 0.83 -0.81 13.62
C SER A 145 1.68 -0.95 14.89
N PRO A 146 1.07 -1.40 16.01
CA PRO A 146 1.80 -1.72 17.21
C PRO A 146 2.82 -2.85 17.00
N PRO A 147 3.86 -2.95 17.84
CA PRO A 147 4.73 -4.13 17.86
C PRO A 147 3.94 -5.37 18.28
N ALA A 148 4.50 -6.57 18.07
CA ALA A 148 3.87 -7.81 18.53
C ALA A 148 3.75 -7.88 20.07
N THR A 149 4.73 -7.33 20.79
CA THR A 149 4.79 -7.30 22.26
C THR A 149 5.49 -6.02 22.74
N GLY A 150 5.26 -5.64 24.00
CA GLY A 150 5.96 -4.51 24.62
C GLY A 150 5.33 -3.15 24.30
N ASP A 151 6.00 -2.07 24.69
CA ASP A 151 5.46 -0.71 24.51
C ASP A 151 5.47 -0.31 23.02
N TRP A 152 4.39 0.33 22.57
CA TRP A 152 4.34 0.94 21.24
C TRP A 152 4.87 2.37 21.29
N ILE A 153 6.09 2.56 20.77
CA ILE A 153 6.75 3.87 20.77
C ILE A 153 6.68 4.46 19.35
N LEU A 154 5.86 5.49 19.18
CA LEU A 154 5.69 6.19 17.93
C LEU A 154 6.73 7.32 17.80
N ASN A 155 7.72 7.10 16.94
CA ASN A 155 8.81 8.05 16.65
C ASN A 155 8.54 8.95 15.44
N SER A 156 7.64 8.54 14.56
CA SER A 156 7.24 9.24 13.34
C SER A 156 5.72 9.24 13.22
N SER A 157 5.13 10.26 12.62
CA SER A 157 3.68 10.30 12.41
C SER A 157 3.20 9.11 11.58
N CYS A 158 2.02 8.58 11.90
CA CYS A 158 1.34 7.55 11.11
C CYS A 158 -0.18 7.60 11.31
N THR A 159 -0.92 6.95 10.42
CA THR A 159 -2.39 6.89 10.45
C THR A 159 -2.87 5.45 10.60
N ILE A 160 -3.68 5.19 11.61
CA ILE A 160 -4.42 3.95 11.79
C ILE A 160 -5.63 3.99 10.84
N HIS A 161 -5.67 3.02 9.93
CA HIS A 161 -6.73 2.84 8.92
C HIS A 161 -7.69 1.68 9.23
N ASN A 162 -7.33 0.82 10.20
CA ASN A 162 -8.06 -0.39 10.57
C ASN A 162 -8.10 -0.53 12.10
N HIS A 163 -8.54 -1.69 12.59
CA HIS A 163 -8.47 -1.98 14.02
C HIS A 163 -7.05 -2.38 14.45
N GLU A 164 -6.50 -1.69 15.44
CA GLU A 164 -5.23 -1.99 16.10
C GLU A 164 -5.44 -2.17 17.60
N THR A 165 -4.67 -3.04 18.22
CA THR A 165 -4.68 -3.25 19.68
C THR A 165 -3.28 -3.01 20.22
N ALA A 166 -3.15 -2.09 21.18
CA ALA A 166 -1.87 -1.84 21.81
C ALA A 166 -1.50 -3.01 22.75
N PRO A 167 -0.39 -3.72 22.51
CA PRO A 167 0.03 -4.83 23.37
C PRO A 167 0.43 -4.35 24.77
N ASN A 168 0.98 -3.14 24.90
CA ASN A 168 1.32 -2.49 26.17
C ASN A 168 1.13 -0.97 26.08
N ASN A 169 1.89 -0.16 26.82
CA ASN A 169 1.76 1.29 26.83
C ASN A 169 2.03 1.87 25.44
N VAL A 170 1.34 2.95 25.11
CA VAL A 170 1.56 3.71 23.87
C VAL A 170 2.28 4.99 24.22
N THR A 171 3.38 5.29 23.53
CA THR A 171 4.11 6.56 23.67
C THR A 171 4.19 7.27 22.34
N ILE A 172 3.65 8.48 22.27
CA ILE A 172 3.80 9.37 21.11
C ILE A 172 4.93 10.35 21.41
N ASN A 173 6.07 10.21 20.73
CA ASN A 173 7.24 11.05 20.94
C ASN A 173 7.07 12.45 20.33
N ASN A 174 7.98 13.37 20.68
CA ASN A 174 7.97 14.75 20.24
C ASN A 174 7.91 14.85 18.70
N GLY A 175 6.96 15.64 18.18
CA GLY A 175 6.76 15.88 16.76
C GLY A 175 6.01 14.77 16.02
N ALA A 176 5.78 13.60 16.63
CA ALA A 176 4.98 12.54 16.03
C ALA A 176 3.48 12.81 16.20
N THR A 177 2.70 12.48 15.17
CA THR A 177 1.24 12.50 15.21
C THR A 177 0.69 11.12 14.96
N LEU A 178 -0.06 10.58 15.93
CA LEU A 178 -0.89 9.39 15.73
C LEU A 178 -2.26 9.83 15.22
N THR A 179 -2.58 9.53 13.97
CA THR A 179 -3.89 9.79 13.40
C THR A 179 -4.72 8.51 13.41
N ILE A 180 -6.02 8.62 13.72
CA ILE A 180 -6.99 7.54 13.57
C ILE A 180 -8.04 8.05 12.61
N ASP A 181 -8.11 7.44 11.42
CA ASP A 181 -9.03 7.88 10.39
C ASP A 181 -10.47 7.39 10.63
N LYS A 182 -11.37 7.66 9.70
CA LYS A 182 -12.79 7.28 9.80
C LYS A 182 -13.05 5.77 9.91
N ASN A 183 -12.11 4.94 9.45
CA ASN A 183 -12.19 3.47 9.44
C ASN A 183 -11.31 2.84 10.54
N GLY A 184 -10.38 3.62 11.10
CA GLY A 184 -9.44 3.19 12.11
C GLY A 184 -10.03 3.11 13.52
N SER A 185 -9.49 2.19 14.31
CA SER A 185 -9.72 2.17 15.74
C SER A 185 -8.50 1.64 16.50
N LEU A 186 -8.26 2.18 17.69
CA LEU A 186 -7.19 1.73 18.57
C LEU A 186 -7.75 1.27 19.92
N ASP A 187 -7.55 0.00 20.26
CA ASP A 187 -7.90 -0.57 21.56
C ASP A 187 -6.71 -0.49 22.52
N ILE A 188 -6.89 0.18 23.65
CA ILE A 188 -5.93 0.25 24.75
C ILE A 188 -6.64 -0.13 26.04
N ASP A 189 -6.13 -1.16 26.72
CA ASP A 189 -6.58 -1.50 28.07
C ASP A 189 -6.15 -0.44 29.10
N PHE A 190 -6.87 0.67 29.15
CA PHE A 190 -6.59 1.80 30.06
C PHE A 190 -6.77 1.46 31.54
N LYS A 191 -7.26 0.26 31.89
CA LYS A 191 -7.24 -0.22 33.28
C LYS A 191 -5.82 -0.55 33.74
N ASN A 192 -4.99 -1.06 32.83
CA ASN A 192 -3.65 -1.56 33.14
C ASN A 192 -2.53 -0.84 32.38
N LYS A 193 -2.86 -0.07 31.33
CA LYS A 193 -1.92 0.56 30.40
C LYS A 193 -2.18 2.06 30.30
N LYS A 194 -1.24 2.79 29.72
CA LYS A 194 -1.38 4.22 29.46
C LYS A 194 -0.98 4.60 28.03
N MET A 195 -1.59 5.67 27.54
CA MET A 195 -1.10 6.43 26.40
C MET A 195 -0.39 7.68 26.91
N GLN A 196 0.89 7.83 26.61
CA GLN A 196 1.69 9.01 26.95
C GLN A 196 1.98 9.82 25.69
N ILE A 197 1.54 11.08 25.69
CA ILE A 197 1.87 12.04 24.63
C ILE A 197 3.00 12.93 25.16
N LYS A 198 4.20 12.82 24.59
CA LYS A 198 5.32 13.69 24.94
C LYS A 198 5.13 15.09 24.38
N ASN A 199 5.88 16.06 24.90
CA ASN A 199 5.84 17.44 24.43
C ASN A 199 5.96 17.49 22.89
N GLY A 200 5.04 18.19 22.21
CA GLY A 200 4.98 18.29 20.75
C GLY A 200 4.40 17.06 20.02
N GLY A 201 4.16 15.94 20.70
CA GLY A 201 3.41 14.82 20.16
C GLY A 201 1.91 15.13 20.06
N LYS A 202 1.21 14.47 19.14
CA LYS A 202 -0.23 14.69 18.88
C LYS A 202 -0.97 13.38 18.67
N VAL A 203 -2.25 13.39 19.04
CA VAL A 203 -3.22 12.36 18.65
C VAL A 203 -4.36 13.07 17.92
N MET A 204 -4.66 12.63 16.70
CA MET A 204 -5.73 13.17 15.86
C MET A 204 -6.75 12.08 15.57
N ILE A 205 -7.98 12.25 16.05
CA ILE A 205 -9.07 11.33 15.76
C ILE A 205 -9.98 12.02 14.75
N LEU A 206 -9.96 11.54 13.51
CA LEU A 206 -10.83 12.07 12.45
C LEU A 206 -12.26 11.55 12.64
N GLY A 207 -13.24 12.20 12.01
CA GLY A 207 -14.65 11.81 12.16
C GLY A 207 -14.88 10.34 11.80
N GLY A 208 -15.35 9.55 12.78
CA GLY A 208 -15.56 8.10 12.66
C GLY A 208 -14.49 7.24 13.35
N GLY A 209 -13.28 7.78 13.52
CA GLY A 209 -12.18 7.11 14.22
C GLY A 209 -12.43 6.96 15.72
N LYS A 210 -11.85 5.92 16.32
CA LYS A 210 -12.13 5.55 17.72
C LYS A 210 -10.87 5.16 18.49
N ILE A 211 -10.83 5.53 19.77
CA ILE A 211 -9.96 4.91 20.77
C ILE A 211 -10.86 4.27 21.82
N TYR A 212 -10.63 2.99 22.10
CA TYR A 212 -11.33 2.22 23.12
C TYR A 212 -10.48 2.09 24.38
#